data_AF-G8SE11-F1
#
_entry.id   AF-G8SE11-F1
#
_cell.length_a   1.000
_cell.length_b   1.000
_cell.length_c   1.000
_cell.angle_alpha   90.00
_cell.angle_beta   90.00
_cell.angle_gamma   90.00
#
_symmetry.space_group_name_H-M   'P 1'
#
loop_
_entity.id
_entity.type
_entity.pdbx_description
1 polymer ?
#
loop_
_entity_poly.entity_id
_entity_poly.type
_entity_poly.pdbx_seq_one_letter_code
_entity_poly.pdbx_strand_id
1 'polypeptide(L)' 'MIRIKGTALFGPVITPAPRGEAAGRLWDGLVLIAGTDGFFELKQTRTRKASFE' A
#
# COMPACT_ATOMS: atom_id res chain seq x y z
N MET A 1 -5.31 -5.45 -7.89
CA MET A 1 -5.66 -5.65 -6.47
C MET A 1 -4.63 -6.57 -5.85
N ILE A 2 -4.28 -6.34 -4.59
CA ILE A 2 -3.47 -7.26 -3.77
C ILE A 2 -4.37 -7.88 -2.70
N ARG A 3 -4.14 -9.15 -2.35
CA ARG A 3 -4.83 -9.81 -1.24
C ARG A 3 -3.85 -10.03 -0.10
N ILE A 4 -4.18 -9.51 1.08
CA ILE A 4 -3.38 -9.61 2.29
C ILE A 4 -4.28 -10.16 3.39
N LYS A 5 -3.95 -11.33 3.93
CA LYS A 5 -4.74 -12.01 4.99
C LYS A 5 -6.24 -12.12 4.70
N GLY A 6 -6.61 -12.37 3.44
CA GLY A 6 -8.01 -12.49 3.03
C GLY A 6 -8.66 -11.16 2.64
N THR A 7 -8.12 -10.01 3.03
CA THR A 7 -8.61 -8.67 2.63
C THR A 7 -8.08 -8.29 1.25
N ALA A 8 -8.96 -7.89 0.34
CA ALA A 8 -8.59 -7.41 -0.99
C ALA A 8 -8.47 -5.88 -0.97
N LEU A 9 -7.30 -5.36 -1.34
CA LEU A 9 -7.02 -3.93 -1.36
C LEU A 9 -6.74 -3.43 -2.79
N PHE A 10 -7.24 -2.23 -3.09
CA PHE A 10 -6.78 -1.44 -4.22
C PHE A 10 -5.56 -0.62 -3.79
N GLY A 11 -4.43 -0.79 -4.50
CA GLY A 11 -3.14 -0.23 -4.11
C GLY A 11 -2.23 -1.23 -3.37
N PRO A 12 -1.18 -0.75 -2.69
CA PRO A 12 -0.84 0.67 -2.55
C PRO A 12 -0.40 1.29 -3.89
N VAL A 13 -0.93 2.49 -4.20
CA VAL A 13 -0.52 3.24 -5.40
C VAL A 13 0.57 4.22 -5.00
N ILE A 14 1.83 3.90 -5.31
CA ILE A 14 3.01 4.65 -4.84
C ILE A 14 3.96 4.91 -6.01
N THR A 15 4.60 6.07 -6.00
CA THR A 15 5.65 6.39 -6.96
C THR A 15 6.71 7.31 -6.34
N PRO A 16 8.02 7.00 -6.45
CA PRO A 16 8.58 5.74 -6.99
C PRO A 16 8.30 4.53 -6.09
N ALA A 17 8.51 3.32 -6.60
CA ALA A 17 8.37 2.11 -5.79
C ALA A 17 9.44 2.07 -4.68
N PRO A 18 9.08 1.81 -3.41
CA PRO A 18 10.06 1.69 -2.34
C PRO A 18 10.95 0.46 -2.53
N ARG A 19 12.21 0.54 -2.07
CA ARG A 19 13.20 -0.53 -2.15
C ARG A 19 13.83 -0.83 -0.79
N GLY A 20 14.41 -2.02 -0.65
CA GLY A 20 15.07 -2.46 0.57
C GLY A 20 14.15 -2.38 1.79
N GLU A 21 14.71 -1.95 2.92
CA GLU A 21 13.97 -1.81 4.20
C GLU A 21 12.72 -0.94 4.11
N ALA A 22 12.69 0.06 3.22
CA ALA A 22 11.49 0.88 3.04
C ALA A 22 10.31 0.08 2.47
N ALA A 23 10.57 -0.92 1.63
CA ALA A 23 9.53 -1.81 1.10
C ALA A 23 8.96 -2.72 2.21
N GLY A 24 9.84 -3.24 3.08
CA GLY A 24 9.43 -4.05 4.23
C GLY A 24 8.54 -3.27 5.20
N ARG A 25 8.95 -2.04 5.57
CA ARG A 25 8.13 -1.19 6.45
C ARG A 25 6.76 -0.86 5.87
N LEU A 26 6.68 -0.61 4.56
CA LEU A 26 5.39 -0.39 3.90
C LEU A 26 4.52 -1.65 3.99
N TRP A 27 5.12 -2.82 3.73
CA TRP A 27 4.41 -4.10 3.81
C TRP A 27 3.84 -4.34 5.20
N ASP A 28 4.62 -4.12 6.25
CA ASP A 28 4.17 -4.28 7.65
C ASP A 28 2.96 -3.38 7.94
N GLY A 29 2.98 -2.13 7.47
CA GLY A 29 1.85 -1.21 7.58
C GLY A 29 0.60 -1.70 6.85
N LEU A 30 0.74 -2.25 5.64
CA LEU A 30 -0.39 -2.81 4.90
C LEU A 30 -0.99 -4.04 5.57
N VAL A 31 -0.16 -4.87 6.21
CA VAL A 31 -0.62 -6.04 6.98
C VAL A 31 -1.45 -5.59 8.19
N LEU A 32 -1.06 -4.51 8.87
CA LEU A 32 -1.83 -3.93 9.98
C LEU A 32 -3.17 -3.37 9.50
N ILE A 33 -3.16 -2.58 8.42
CA ILE A 33 -4.37 -2.02 7.82
C ILE A 33 -5.33 -3.13 7.39
N ALA A 34 -4.83 -4.14 6.69
CA ALA A 34 -5.64 -5.26 6.19
C ALA A 34 -6.29 -6.09 7.31
N GLY A 35 -5.70 -6.09 8.51
CA GLY A 35 -6.23 -6.78 9.70
C GLY A 35 -7.09 -5.90 10.61
N THR A 36 -7.30 -4.63 10.27
CA THR A 36 -8.12 -3.72 11.09
C THR A 36 -9.59 -3.85 10.68
N ASP A 37 -10.43 -4.28 11.63
CA ASP A 37 -11.87 -4.36 11.40
C ASP A 37 -12.48 -2.98 11.11
N GLY A 38 -13.41 -2.92 10.17
CA GLY A 38 -14.03 -1.67 9.73
C GLY A 38 -13.13 -0.75 8.89
N PHE A 39 -11.96 -1.18 8.44
CA PHE A 39 -11.18 -0.41 7.47
C PHE A 39 -11.75 -0.55 6.05
N PHE A 40 -12.02 0.58 5.39
CA PHE A 40 -12.56 0.60 4.03
C PHE A 40 -11.71 1.38 3.01
N GLU A 41 -11.10 2.51 3.38
CA GLU A 41 -10.28 3.29 2.46
C GLU A 41 -9.23 4.14 3.17
N LEU A 42 -8.04 4.24 2.56
CA LEU A 42 -7.04 5.27 2.84
C LEU A 42 -6.55 5.80 1.49
N LYS A 43 -6.72 7.11 1.25
CA LYS A 43 -6.40 7.73 -0.04
C LYS A 43 -5.70 9.07 0.14
N GLN A 44 -4.73 9.32 -0.72
CA GLN A 44 -4.11 10.61 -0.94
C GLN A 44 -4.28 11.03 -2.41
N THR A 45 -4.47 12.32 -2.67
CA THR A 45 -4.44 12.87 -4.03
C THR A 45 -3.06 12.69 -4.65
N ARG A 46 -3.01 12.06 -5.83
CA ARG A 46 -1.75 11.85 -6.55
C ARG A 46 -1.26 13.16 -7.17
N THR A 47 -0.09 13.63 -6.73
CA THR A 47 0.56 14.86 -7.25
C THR A 47 1.81 14.59 -8.10
N ARG A 48 2.17 13.31 -8.30
CA ARG A 48 3.36 12.87 -9.04
C ARG A 48 3.00 11.89 -10.16
N LYS A 49 3.75 11.92 -11.26
CA LYS A 49 3.64 10.95 -12.36
C LYS A 49 4.37 9.65 -12.01
N ALA A 50 3.97 8.54 -12.63
CA ALA A 50 4.64 7.26 -12.44
C ALA A 50 6.14 7.34 -12.77
N SER A 51 6.97 6.77 -11.91
CA SER A 51 8.41 6.57 -12.12
C SER A 51 8.70 5.08 -12.30
N PHE A 52 9.59 4.75 -13.24
CA PHE A 52 9.95 3.38 -13.63
C PHE A 52 11.44 3.09 -13.45
N GLU A 53 12.17 4.00 -12.80
CA GLU A 53 13.58 3.84 -12.45
C GLU A 53 13.77 2.96 -11.22
#